data_AF-A0A8T4EQ80-F1
#
_entry.id   AF-A0A8T4EQ80-F1
#
_cell.length_a   1.000
_cell.length_b   1.000
_cell.length_c   1.000
_cell.angle_alpha   90.00
_cell.angle_beta   90.00
_cell.angle_gamma   90.00
#
_symmetry.space_group_name_H-M   'P 1'
#
loop_
_entity.id
_entity.type
_entity.pdbx_description
1 polymer ?
#
loop_
_entity_poly.entity_id
_entity_poly.type
_entity_poly.pdbx_seq_one_letter_code
_entity_poly.pdbx_strand_id
1 'polypeptide(L)'
;MAEVRHISISSKHKSFSSLDKRILPSLKAGLDHIIKQEPDEEALKGVLLEEWLESHIILPQPVIFQGKTTDSIEKIVYHVKRQGKLVFLEADYPINYSGMEENGIIDQIAVHHTGNGNNLSVPSILSIHAAYNQWDAIGYHYIINKDGVIIRARPEKYEGAHITGQNNGKIAIAFSTNQNNEQPSEEMLKSYLALKDFLDKKFGIMPEKAYGHIQYSLRRINHEIERSGIGLEPLCEEEFLSVKKVHDFSYLKKKHLAEIERKQNLSCHSESLGKIHHLAKNLRACPGVMFYQHLERS
;
A
#
# COMPACT_ATOMS: atom_id res chain seq x y z
N MET A 1 -10.48 34.25 12.20
CA MET A 1 -10.71 32.92 12.82
C MET A 1 -11.94 32.33 12.14
N ALA A 2 -11.78 31.31 11.31
CA ALA A 2 -12.88 30.69 10.58
C ALA A 2 -13.14 29.28 11.15
N GLU A 3 -14.40 29.04 11.51
CA GLU A 3 -14.91 27.84 12.17
C GLU A 3 -14.65 26.55 11.35
N VAL A 4 -14.15 25.53 12.04
CA VAL A 4 -14.11 24.15 11.56
C VAL A 4 -15.54 23.62 11.54
N ARG A 5 -16.18 23.61 10.37
CA ARG A 5 -17.46 22.90 10.17
C ARG A 5 -17.17 21.41 9.98
N HIS A 6 -17.46 20.63 11.01
CA HIS A 6 -17.56 19.17 10.91
C HIS A 6 -18.67 18.82 9.91
N ILE A 7 -18.28 18.24 8.77
CA ILE A 7 -19.23 17.61 7.85
C ILE A 7 -19.18 16.11 8.11
N SER A 8 -20.27 15.57 8.67
CA SER A 8 -20.50 14.13 8.70
C SER A 8 -20.87 13.66 7.29
N ILE A 9 -20.20 12.63 6.80
CA ILE A 9 -20.57 11.98 5.55
C ILE A 9 -21.79 11.10 5.84
N SER A 10 -22.98 11.59 5.48
CA SER A 10 -24.20 10.80 5.48
C SER A 10 -24.10 9.73 4.39
N SER A 11 -24.42 8.49 4.76
CA SER A 11 -24.37 7.24 3.98
C SER A 11 -25.31 7.17 2.76
N LYS A 12 -25.73 8.31 2.20
CA LYS A 12 -26.57 8.38 1.02
C LYS A 12 -25.74 8.94 -0.13
N HIS A 13 -25.15 8.06 -0.94
CA HIS A 13 -25.02 8.14 -2.41
C HIS A 13 -24.03 7.07 -2.91
N LYS A 14 -24.57 6.00 -3.52
CA LYS A 14 -23.93 4.98 -4.38
C LYS A 14 -22.55 4.47 -3.92
N SER A 15 -22.50 3.24 -3.38
CA SER A 15 -21.26 2.56 -2.98
C SER A 15 -20.14 2.69 -4.03
N PHE A 16 -18.91 2.94 -3.58
CA PHE A 16 -17.70 3.05 -4.41
C PHE A 16 -17.56 1.90 -5.44
N SER A 17 -18.07 0.71 -5.10
CA SER A 17 -18.20 -0.44 -6.00
C SER A 17 -18.90 -0.14 -7.33
N SER A 18 -19.80 0.84 -7.38
CA SER A 18 -20.53 1.25 -8.59
C SER A 18 -19.71 2.12 -9.54
N LEU A 19 -18.68 2.82 -9.05
CA LEU A 19 -17.75 3.56 -9.88
C LEU A 19 -16.75 2.60 -10.53
N ASP A 20 -16.14 1.72 -9.72
CA ASP A 20 -15.18 0.72 -10.19
C ASP A 20 -15.79 -0.22 -11.24
N LYS A 21 -17.02 -0.69 -11.04
CA LYS A 21 -17.76 -1.50 -12.04
C LYS A 21 -17.95 -0.82 -13.39
N ARG A 22 -17.92 0.52 -13.45
CA ARG A 22 -18.06 1.29 -14.69
C ARG A 22 -16.71 1.59 -15.33
N ILE A 23 -15.69 1.88 -14.52
CA ILE A 23 -14.38 2.36 -14.99
C ILE A 23 -13.46 1.20 -15.38
N LEU A 24 -13.33 0.20 -14.50
CA LEU A 24 -12.30 -0.83 -14.64
C LEU A 24 -12.41 -1.64 -15.94
N PRO A 25 -13.61 -2.02 -16.44
CA PRO A 25 -13.70 -2.73 -17.73
C PRO A 25 -13.19 -1.89 -18.91
N SER A 26 -13.48 -0.59 -18.92
CA SER A 26 -13.04 0.32 -20.00
C SER A 26 -11.53 0.56 -19.92
N LEU A 27 -11.01 0.73 -18.71
CA LEU A 27 -9.58 0.87 -18.46
C LEU A 27 -8.81 -0.38 -18.91
N LYS A 28 -9.34 -1.56 -18.56
CA LYS A 28 -8.76 -2.84 -18.97
C LYS A 28 -8.79 -3.03 -20.48
N ALA A 29 -9.93 -2.74 -21.14
CA ALA A 29 -10.04 -2.85 -22.59
C ALA A 29 -9.08 -1.90 -23.32
N GLY A 30 -8.94 -0.66 -22.85
CA GLY A 30 -7.98 0.30 -23.40
C GLY A 30 -6.54 -0.17 -23.21
N LEU A 31 -6.21 -0.68 -22.02
CA LEU A 31 -4.89 -1.22 -21.73
C LEU A 31 -4.56 -2.43 -22.61
N ASP A 32 -5.49 -3.39 -22.74
CA ASP A 32 -5.31 -4.57 -23.58
C ASP A 32 -5.17 -4.22 -25.06
N HIS A 33 -5.84 -3.15 -25.51
CA HIS A 33 -5.70 -2.64 -26.88
C HIS A 33 -4.32 -2.05 -27.13
N ILE A 34 -3.82 -1.22 -26.19
CA ILE A 34 -2.48 -0.62 -26.27
C ILE A 34 -1.41 -1.71 -26.25
N ILE A 35 -1.48 -2.64 -25.28
CA ILE A 35 -0.51 -3.73 -25.14
C ILE A 35 -0.42 -4.59 -26.42
N LYS A 36 -1.56 -4.84 -27.10
CA LYS A 36 -1.60 -5.61 -28.35
C LYS A 36 -0.97 -4.91 -29.56
N GLN A 37 -0.89 -3.58 -29.55
CA GLN A 37 -0.35 -2.79 -30.66
C GLN A 37 1.16 -2.57 -30.55
N GLU A 38 1.71 -2.77 -29.37
CA GLU A 38 3.11 -2.56 -29.10
C GLU A 38 3.96 -3.82 -29.40
N PRO A 39 5.21 -3.64 -29.84
CA PRO A 39 6.11 -4.75 -30.19
C PRO A 39 6.36 -5.69 -29.00
N ASP A 40 6.60 -6.97 -29.33
CA ASP A 40 6.83 -8.02 -28.33
C ASP A 40 8.22 -7.92 -27.67
N GLU A 41 8.44 -8.78 -26.67
CA GLU A 41 9.69 -8.82 -25.89
C GLU A 41 10.95 -9.07 -26.71
N GLU A 42 10.86 -9.89 -27.75
CA GLU A 42 12.01 -10.24 -28.57
C GLU A 42 12.43 -9.03 -29.42
N ALA A 43 11.45 -8.27 -29.89
CA ALA A 43 11.66 -7.02 -30.61
C ALA A 43 12.24 -5.90 -29.74
N LEU A 44 12.14 -5.98 -28.41
CA LEU A 44 12.67 -4.98 -27.47
C LEU A 44 14.05 -5.32 -26.90
N LYS A 45 14.64 -6.49 -27.24
CA LYS A 45 15.99 -6.86 -26.78
C LYS A 45 17.05 -5.92 -27.35
N GLY A 46 17.82 -5.28 -26.45
CA GLY A 46 18.95 -4.42 -26.83
C GLY A 46 18.61 -2.94 -27.01
N VAL A 47 17.34 -2.55 -26.87
CA VAL A 47 16.95 -1.14 -26.74
C VAL A 47 17.32 -0.66 -25.33
N LEU A 48 18.07 0.44 -25.23
CA LEU A 48 18.38 1.07 -23.95
C LEU A 48 17.05 1.47 -23.27
N LEU A 49 16.76 0.88 -22.13
CA LEU A 49 15.54 1.01 -21.33
C LEU A 49 15.42 2.39 -20.66
N GLU A 50 15.53 3.49 -21.40
CA GLU A 50 15.28 4.84 -20.88
C GLU A 50 14.08 5.53 -21.52
N GLU A 51 13.54 5.00 -22.62
CA GLU A 51 12.36 5.56 -23.27
C GLU A 51 11.09 4.84 -22.80
N TRP A 52 10.22 5.59 -22.11
CA TRP A 52 8.88 5.15 -21.76
C TRP A 52 7.98 5.26 -22.99
N LEU A 53 7.32 4.16 -23.37
CA LEU A 53 6.18 4.26 -24.27
C LEU A 53 4.99 4.80 -23.46
N GLU A 54 4.47 5.95 -23.87
CA GLU A 54 3.37 6.63 -23.20
C GLU A 54 2.13 6.68 -24.10
N SER A 55 1.03 6.15 -23.58
CA SER A 55 -0.30 6.18 -24.19
C SER A 55 -1.32 6.69 -23.18
N HIS A 56 -2.52 7.06 -23.64
CA HIS A 56 -3.51 7.69 -22.77
C HIS A 56 -4.87 7.00 -22.87
N ILE A 57 -5.52 6.77 -21.73
CA ILE A 57 -6.91 6.34 -21.62
C ILE A 57 -7.69 7.46 -20.96
N ILE A 58 -8.64 8.04 -21.68
CA ILE A 58 -9.44 9.18 -21.21
C ILE A 58 -10.82 8.67 -20.81
N LEU A 59 -11.18 8.84 -19.54
CA LEU A 59 -12.49 8.45 -19.01
C LEU A 59 -13.37 9.70 -18.81
N PRO A 60 -14.60 9.73 -19.36
CA PRO A 60 -15.41 10.95 -19.43
C PRO A 60 -16.24 11.24 -18.16
N GLN A 61 -15.70 11.05 -16.94
CA GLN A 61 -16.51 11.21 -15.72
C GLN A 61 -15.96 12.29 -14.76
N PRO A 62 -16.83 13.19 -14.25
CA PRO A 62 -16.48 14.05 -13.13
C PRO A 62 -16.36 13.24 -11.84
N VAL A 63 -15.34 13.54 -11.03
CA VAL A 63 -15.12 12.91 -9.73
C VAL A 63 -15.41 13.92 -8.63
N ILE A 64 -16.09 13.51 -7.56
CA ILE A 64 -16.29 14.37 -6.39
C ILE A 64 -15.28 13.95 -5.32
N PHE A 65 -14.42 14.87 -4.89
CA PHE A 65 -13.39 14.63 -3.89
C PHE A 65 -13.54 15.60 -2.71
N GLN A 66 -13.67 15.08 -1.48
CA GLN A 66 -13.81 15.90 -0.25
C GLN A 66 -14.94 16.95 -0.30
N GLY A 67 -16.08 16.63 -0.95
CA GLY A 67 -17.20 17.58 -1.07
C GLY A 67 -16.95 18.77 -1.99
N LYS A 68 -15.75 18.86 -2.57
CA LYS A 68 -15.47 19.68 -3.75
C LYS A 68 -15.75 18.80 -4.95
N THR A 69 -16.69 19.18 -5.79
CA THR A 69 -16.65 18.68 -7.16
C THR A 69 -15.27 19.02 -7.70
N THR A 70 -14.60 18.10 -8.40
CA THR A 70 -13.55 18.54 -9.31
C THR A 70 -14.26 19.26 -10.46
N ASP A 71 -14.84 20.44 -10.22
CA ASP A 71 -15.53 21.23 -11.25
C ASP A 71 -14.57 21.57 -12.41
N SER A 72 -13.25 21.35 -12.23
CA SER A 72 -12.20 21.48 -13.23
C SER A 72 -11.76 20.17 -13.91
N ILE A 73 -12.20 18.98 -13.47
CA ILE A 73 -11.79 17.69 -14.06
C ILE A 73 -12.99 17.01 -14.67
N GLU A 74 -13.27 17.41 -15.91
CA GLU A 74 -14.29 16.78 -16.75
C GLU A 74 -13.93 15.34 -17.14
N LYS A 75 -12.64 14.98 -17.09
CA LYS A 75 -12.09 13.71 -17.57
C LYS A 75 -10.92 13.25 -16.70
N ILE A 76 -10.88 11.96 -16.35
CA ILE A 76 -9.67 11.35 -15.78
C ILE A 76 -8.80 10.85 -16.93
N VAL A 77 -7.54 11.29 -16.96
CA VAL A 77 -6.54 10.78 -17.90
C VAL A 77 -5.68 9.76 -17.18
N TYR A 78 -5.65 8.54 -17.71
CA TYR A 78 -4.69 7.52 -17.30
C TYR A 78 -3.58 7.44 -18.33
N HIS A 79 -2.36 7.73 -17.90
CA HIS A 79 -1.13 7.49 -18.63
C HIS A 79 -0.77 6.03 -18.49
N VAL A 80 -0.67 5.34 -19.63
CA VAL A 80 -0.14 3.99 -19.73
C VAL A 80 1.34 4.15 -20.03
N LYS A 81 2.19 3.78 -19.07
CA LYS A 81 3.65 3.87 -19.17
C LYS A 81 4.23 2.47 -19.22
N ARG A 82 4.96 2.15 -20.29
CA ARG A 82 5.58 0.83 -20.44
C ARG A 82 7.10 0.91 -20.52
N GLN A 83 7.72 -0.06 -19.83
CA GLN A 83 9.15 -0.33 -19.90
C GLN A 83 9.35 -1.87 -19.91
N GLY A 84 9.59 -2.44 -21.10
CA GLY A 84 9.67 -3.90 -21.27
C GLY A 84 8.37 -4.62 -20.92
N LYS A 85 8.40 -5.54 -19.94
CA LYS A 85 7.23 -6.23 -19.37
C LYS A 85 6.42 -5.38 -18.40
N LEU A 86 7.01 -4.32 -17.88
CA LEU A 86 6.42 -3.51 -16.84
C LEU A 86 5.49 -2.48 -17.45
N VAL A 87 4.22 -2.51 -17.03
CA VAL A 87 3.22 -1.54 -17.46
C VAL A 87 2.62 -0.87 -16.23
N PHE A 88 2.69 0.45 -16.19
CA PHE A 88 2.08 1.29 -15.19
C PHE A 88 0.88 2.02 -15.74
N LEU A 89 -0.14 2.14 -14.90
CA LEU A 89 -1.18 3.14 -15.02
C LEU A 89 -0.91 4.27 -14.02
N GLU A 90 -0.77 5.49 -14.52
CA GLU A 90 -0.63 6.70 -13.72
C GLU A 90 -1.82 7.61 -14.03
N ALA A 91 -2.59 7.98 -13.01
CA ALA A 91 -3.78 8.82 -13.21
C ALA A 91 -3.43 10.29 -12.95
N ASP A 92 -3.83 11.17 -13.86
CA ASP A 92 -3.84 12.62 -13.61
C ASP A 92 -4.93 12.94 -12.61
N TYR A 93 -4.57 12.90 -11.33
CA TYR A 93 -5.45 13.25 -10.22
C TYR A 93 -4.89 14.49 -9.51
N PRO A 94 -5.75 15.47 -9.13
CA PRO A 94 -5.33 16.71 -8.49
C PRO A 94 -5.01 16.44 -7.02
N ILE A 95 -3.93 15.71 -6.80
CA ILE A 95 -3.39 15.47 -5.47
C ILE A 95 -2.48 16.64 -5.16
N ASN A 96 -2.80 17.36 -4.10
CA ASN A 96 -1.93 18.43 -3.62
C ASN A 96 -0.81 17.82 -2.78
N TYR A 97 0.39 17.73 -3.34
CA TYR A 97 1.58 17.27 -2.62
C TYR A 97 2.28 18.40 -1.84
N SER A 98 1.78 19.64 -1.88
CA SER A 98 2.37 20.77 -1.15
C SER A 98 2.37 20.49 0.35
N GLY A 99 3.56 20.59 0.96
CA GLY A 99 3.74 20.36 2.40
C GLY A 99 3.81 18.88 2.81
N MET A 100 3.86 17.95 1.85
CA MET A 100 4.19 16.56 2.15
C MET A 100 5.70 16.39 2.31
N GLU A 101 6.09 15.54 3.26
CA GLU A 101 7.50 15.20 3.48
C GLU A 101 8.09 14.48 2.27
N GLU A 102 9.31 14.86 1.90
CA GLU A 102 10.06 14.15 0.87
C GLU A 102 10.64 12.86 1.45
N ASN A 103 10.62 11.81 0.64
CA ASN A 103 11.20 10.54 1.00
C ASN A 103 12.73 10.68 1.02
N GLY A 104 13.36 10.14 2.06
CA GLY A 104 14.81 10.04 2.14
C GLY A 104 15.38 9.02 1.17
N ILE A 105 16.57 8.51 1.46
CA ILE A 105 17.18 7.44 0.67
C ILE A 105 16.28 6.21 0.73
N ILE A 106 15.68 5.87 -0.40
CA ILE A 106 14.82 4.71 -0.55
C ILE A 106 15.70 3.46 -0.53
N ASP A 107 15.53 2.61 0.48
CA ASP A 107 16.32 1.38 0.64
C ASP A 107 15.46 0.15 0.94
N GLN A 108 14.14 0.31 1.07
CA GLN A 108 13.23 -0.72 1.55
C GLN A 108 11.87 -0.71 0.84
N ILE A 109 11.24 -1.88 0.76
CA ILE A 109 9.88 -2.06 0.27
C ILE A 109 8.97 -2.50 1.41
N ALA A 110 7.80 -1.89 1.49
CA ALA A 110 6.72 -2.24 2.39
C ALA A 110 5.56 -2.86 1.61
N VAL A 111 5.28 -4.13 1.87
CA VAL A 111 4.20 -4.87 1.22
C VAL A 111 2.93 -4.81 2.07
N HIS A 112 1.85 -4.41 1.42
CA HIS A 112 0.52 -4.19 2.00
C HIS A 112 -0.57 -4.89 1.19
N HIS A 113 -1.79 -4.78 1.69
CA HIS A 113 -3.01 -5.00 0.93
C HIS A 113 -3.94 -3.83 1.20
N THR A 114 -4.94 -3.61 0.33
CA THR A 114 -5.87 -2.49 0.51
C THR A 114 -6.96 -2.75 1.55
N GLY A 115 -7.35 -4.01 1.77
CA GLY A 115 -8.42 -4.39 2.70
C GLY A 115 -9.82 -3.86 2.33
N ASN A 116 -10.00 -3.37 1.09
CA ASN A 116 -11.16 -2.58 0.68
C ASN A 116 -11.81 -3.07 -0.63
N GLY A 117 -11.54 -4.31 -1.03
CA GLY A 117 -12.13 -4.89 -2.23
C GLY A 117 -11.09 -5.37 -3.24
N ASN A 118 -11.61 -6.03 -4.27
CA ASN A 118 -10.83 -6.52 -5.40
C ASN A 118 -10.89 -5.51 -6.53
N ASN A 119 -9.73 -5.15 -7.07
CA ASN A 119 -9.55 -4.19 -8.16
C ASN A 119 -10.12 -2.81 -7.82
N LEU A 120 -9.27 -1.92 -7.35
CA LEU A 120 -9.67 -0.57 -7.00
C LEU A 120 -9.06 0.43 -7.98
N SER A 121 -9.87 1.35 -8.46
CA SER A 121 -9.37 2.50 -9.22
C SER A 121 -8.71 3.53 -8.29
N VAL A 122 -7.83 4.37 -8.84
CA VAL A 122 -7.22 5.50 -8.11
C VAL A 122 -8.28 6.37 -7.39
N PRO A 123 -9.39 6.77 -8.04
CA PRO A 123 -10.46 7.52 -7.38
C PRO A 123 -11.06 6.81 -6.16
N SER A 124 -11.28 5.49 -6.24
CA SER A 124 -11.84 4.73 -5.12
C SER A 124 -10.90 4.70 -3.93
N ILE A 125 -9.62 4.41 -4.14
CA ILE A 125 -8.62 4.36 -3.05
C ILE A 125 -8.44 5.73 -2.42
N LEU A 126 -8.34 6.77 -3.24
CA LEU A 126 -8.18 8.13 -2.77
C LEU A 126 -9.42 8.59 -1.98
N SER A 127 -10.63 8.25 -2.44
CA SER A 127 -11.87 8.56 -1.73
C SER A 127 -11.94 7.85 -0.37
N ILE A 128 -11.52 6.59 -0.30
CA ILE A 128 -11.44 5.84 0.97
C ILE A 128 -10.44 6.52 1.92
N HIS A 129 -9.23 6.84 1.45
CA HIS A 129 -8.22 7.48 2.29
C HIS A 129 -8.63 8.89 2.73
N ALA A 130 -9.30 9.67 1.88
CA ALA A 130 -9.84 10.97 2.29
C ALA A 130 -11.00 10.83 3.28
N ALA A 131 -11.96 9.93 3.03
CA ALA A 131 -13.16 9.78 3.85
C ALA A 131 -12.87 9.19 5.24
N TYR A 132 -11.98 8.20 5.32
CA TYR A 132 -11.73 7.48 6.58
C TYR A 132 -10.49 7.98 7.32
N ASN A 133 -9.46 8.42 6.60
CA ASN A 133 -8.18 8.78 7.21
C ASN A 133 -7.88 10.28 7.17
N GLN A 134 -8.72 11.08 6.50
CA GLN A 134 -8.50 12.52 6.28
C GLN A 134 -7.15 12.82 5.60
N TRP A 135 -6.74 11.95 4.69
CA TRP A 135 -5.51 12.12 3.93
C TRP A 135 -5.76 12.86 2.62
N ASP A 136 -4.81 13.73 2.26
CA ASP A 136 -4.84 14.48 1.00
C ASP A 136 -4.26 13.70 -0.19
N ALA A 137 -3.69 12.51 0.06
CA ALA A 137 -3.14 11.62 -0.96
C ALA A 137 -3.32 10.14 -0.60
N ILE A 138 -3.22 9.27 -1.61
CA ILE A 138 -3.21 7.81 -1.42
C ILE A 138 -1.98 7.41 -0.60
N GLY A 139 -2.15 6.61 0.47
CA GLY A 139 -1.04 6.24 1.38
C GLY A 139 0.01 5.29 0.79
N TYR A 140 -0.26 4.65 -0.35
CA TYR A 140 0.63 3.71 -1.04
C TYR A 140 1.25 4.34 -2.28
N HIS A 141 2.45 3.89 -2.63
CA HIS A 141 3.14 4.33 -3.84
C HIS A 141 2.60 3.58 -5.07
N TYR A 142 2.43 2.26 -4.92
CA TYR A 142 1.95 1.37 -5.96
C TYR A 142 0.79 0.52 -5.46
N ILE A 143 -0.18 0.26 -6.32
CA ILE A 143 -1.24 -0.73 -6.12
C ILE A 143 -1.21 -1.75 -7.24
N ILE A 144 -1.37 -3.02 -6.91
CA ILE A 144 -1.47 -4.12 -7.89
C ILE A 144 -2.88 -4.72 -7.81
N ASN A 145 -3.62 -4.64 -8.90
CA ASN A 145 -4.94 -5.24 -9.05
C ASN A 145 -4.84 -6.75 -9.35
N LYS A 146 -5.92 -7.50 -9.15
CA LYS A 146 -5.96 -8.97 -9.32
C LYS A 146 -5.57 -9.45 -10.70
N ASP A 147 -5.78 -8.62 -11.72
CA ASP A 147 -5.42 -8.88 -13.11
C ASP A 147 -3.96 -8.51 -13.42
N GLY A 148 -3.15 -8.17 -12.40
CA GLY A 148 -1.75 -7.79 -12.54
C GLY A 148 -1.52 -6.31 -12.87
N VAL A 149 -2.58 -5.55 -13.14
CA VAL A 149 -2.43 -4.13 -13.50
C VAL A 149 -1.81 -3.35 -12.34
N ILE A 150 -0.69 -2.68 -12.61
CA ILE A 150 0.02 -1.86 -11.64
C ILE A 150 -0.41 -0.40 -11.80
N ILE A 151 -0.85 0.18 -10.70
CA ILE A 151 -1.23 1.58 -10.61
C ILE A 151 -0.15 2.31 -9.80
N ARG A 152 0.47 3.33 -10.40
CA ARG A 152 1.32 4.29 -9.69
C ARG A 152 0.44 5.38 -9.10
N ALA A 153 0.40 5.48 -7.77
CA ALA A 153 -0.57 6.29 -7.03
C ALA A 153 0.06 7.48 -6.30
N ARG A 154 1.10 7.24 -5.49
CA ARG A 154 1.89 8.32 -4.85
C ARG A 154 3.29 8.33 -5.47
N PRO A 155 3.79 9.48 -5.96
CA PRO A 155 5.17 9.60 -6.42
C PRO A 155 6.14 9.21 -5.31
N GLU A 156 7.16 8.43 -5.67
CA GLU A 156 8.20 7.92 -4.76
C GLU A 156 9.01 9.02 -4.07
N LYS A 157 9.00 10.22 -4.66
CA LYS A 157 9.61 11.43 -4.10
C LYS A 157 9.01 11.79 -2.74
N TYR A 158 7.74 11.49 -2.49
CA TYR A 158 7.07 11.87 -1.23
C TYR A 158 6.89 10.65 -0.34
N GLU A 159 7.09 10.82 0.97
CA GLU A 159 6.84 9.74 1.92
C GLU A 159 5.40 9.23 1.80
N GLY A 160 5.21 7.92 2.00
CA GLY A 160 3.89 7.30 2.09
C GLY A 160 3.18 7.56 3.43
N ALA A 161 1.98 7.01 3.58
CA ALA A 161 1.21 7.05 4.83
C ALA A 161 0.79 5.63 5.26
N HIS A 162 1.68 4.65 5.10
CA HIS A 162 1.34 3.24 5.17
C HIS A 162 1.87 2.52 6.42
N ILE A 163 2.92 3.05 7.07
CA ILE A 163 3.47 2.54 8.33
C ILE A 163 3.74 3.73 9.25
N THR A 164 2.90 3.90 10.28
CA THR A 164 3.00 5.01 11.23
C THR A 164 4.41 5.18 11.80
N GLY A 165 5.02 6.35 11.59
CA GLY A 165 6.34 6.72 12.11
C GLY A 165 7.52 5.97 11.49
N GLN A 166 7.32 5.26 10.38
CA GLN A 166 8.40 4.51 9.70
C GLN A 166 8.30 4.62 8.16
N ASN A 167 7.63 5.62 7.59
CA ASN A 167 7.43 5.73 6.14
C ASN A 167 8.72 6.14 5.39
N ASN A 168 9.56 6.98 6.00
CA ASN A 168 10.83 7.42 5.41
C ASN A 168 11.69 6.25 4.90
N GLY A 169 12.24 6.42 3.70
CA GLY A 169 13.11 5.47 3.01
C GLY A 169 12.39 4.26 2.43
N LYS A 170 11.05 4.27 2.36
CA LYS A 170 10.25 3.10 1.93
C LYS A 170 9.33 3.41 0.77
N ILE A 171 9.23 2.42 -0.11
CA ILE A 171 8.18 2.33 -1.14
C ILE A 171 7.13 1.34 -0.68
N ALA A 172 5.87 1.71 -0.82
CA ALA A 172 4.75 0.84 -0.45
C ALA A 172 4.04 0.30 -1.68
N ILE A 173 3.93 -1.03 -1.71
CA ILE A 173 3.21 -1.77 -2.73
C ILE A 173 2.02 -2.45 -2.06
N ALA A 174 0.80 -2.13 -2.48
CA ALA A 174 -0.43 -2.69 -1.93
C ALA A 174 -1.11 -3.62 -2.95
N PHE A 175 -1.40 -4.86 -2.56
CA PHE A 175 -2.29 -5.73 -3.33
C PHE A 175 -3.76 -5.32 -3.11
N SER A 176 -4.51 -5.11 -4.20
CA SER A 176 -5.93 -4.76 -4.12
C SER A 176 -6.78 -6.01 -3.83
N THR A 177 -6.80 -6.43 -2.57
CA THR A 177 -7.60 -7.56 -2.09
C THR A 177 -8.49 -7.17 -0.92
N ASN A 178 -9.58 -7.94 -0.72
CA ASN A 178 -10.61 -7.65 0.29
C ASN A 178 -10.38 -8.40 1.60
N GLN A 179 -9.93 -9.66 1.53
CA GLN A 179 -9.87 -10.52 2.69
C GLN A 179 -8.46 -10.75 3.19
N ASN A 180 -8.35 -10.90 4.52
CA ASN A 180 -7.07 -11.05 5.16
C ASN A 180 -6.32 -12.36 4.82
N ASN A 181 -7.01 -13.32 4.20
CA ASN A 181 -6.49 -14.64 3.87
C ASN A 181 -6.51 -14.91 2.36
N GLU A 182 -6.86 -13.91 1.54
CA GLU A 182 -6.97 -14.07 0.10
C GLU A 182 -5.60 -13.96 -0.56
N GLN A 183 -5.05 -15.10 -0.97
CA GLN A 183 -3.75 -15.17 -1.63
C GLN A 183 -3.71 -14.32 -2.91
N PRO A 184 -2.56 -13.70 -3.25
CA PRO A 184 -2.45 -12.95 -4.48
C PRO A 184 -2.60 -13.91 -5.67
N SER A 185 -3.26 -13.46 -6.74
CA SER A 185 -3.28 -14.16 -8.02
C SER A 185 -1.88 -14.27 -8.59
N GLU A 186 -1.67 -15.24 -9.47
CA GLU A 186 -0.41 -15.40 -10.19
C GLU A 186 0.00 -14.13 -10.94
N GLU A 187 -0.96 -13.43 -11.56
CA GLU A 187 -0.73 -12.17 -12.26
C GLU A 187 -0.30 -11.04 -11.32
N MET A 188 -0.83 -10.99 -10.09
CA MET A 188 -0.34 -10.06 -9.07
C MET A 188 1.10 -10.37 -8.66
N LEU A 189 1.45 -11.65 -8.50
CA LEU A 189 2.81 -12.06 -8.14
C LEU A 189 3.82 -11.74 -9.24
N LYS A 190 3.50 -12.05 -10.50
CA LYS A 190 4.32 -11.68 -11.67
C LYS A 190 4.59 -10.18 -11.72
N SER A 191 3.54 -9.39 -11.54
CA SER A 191 3.61 -7.93 -11.58
C SER A 191 4.39 -7.36 -10.40
N TYR A 192 4.24 -7.96 -9.21
CA TYR A 192 5.04 -7.60 -8.04
C TYR A 192 6.53 -7.87 -8.25
N LEU A 193 6.90 -9.04 -8.79
CA LEU A 193 8.30 -9.37 -9.05
C LEU A 193 8.93 -8.43 -10.09
N ALA A 194 8.20 -8.13 -11.17
CA ALA A 194 8.64 -7.16 -12.18
C ALA A 194 8.80 -5.75 -11.59
N LEU A 195 7.85 -5.31 -10.76
CA LEU A 195 7.93 -4.02 -10.07
C LEU A 195 9.10 -3.97 -9.09
N LYS A 196 9.30 -5.04 -8.32
CA LYS A 196 10.39 -5.14 -7.36
C LYS A 196 11.75 -5.05 -8.04
N ASP A 197 11.96 -5.77 -9.14
CA ASP A 197 13.18 -5.69 -9.95
C ASP A 197 13.40 -4.29 -10.53
N PHE A 198 12.34 -3.63 -11.01
CA PHE A 198 12.43 -2.24 -11.46
C PHE A 198 12.81 -1.27 -10.34
N LEU A 199 12.21 -1.41 -9.16
CA LEU A 199 12.52 -0.55 -8.01
C LEU A 199 13.94 -0.79 -7.47
N ASP A 200 14.40 -2.04 -7.48
CA ASP A 200 15.79 -2.39 -7.17
C ASP A 200 16.75 -1.68 -8.14
N LYS A 201 16.55 -1.84 -9.45
CA LYS A 201 17.37 -1.14 -10.46
C LYS A 201 17.34 0.37 -10.35
N LYS A 202 16.17 0.95 -10.05
CA LYS A 202 15.97 2.40 -9.98
C LYS A 202 16.59 3.03 -8.74
N PHE A 203 16.54 2.35 -7.59
CA PHE A 203 16.91 2.94 -6.30
C PHE A 203 18.09 2.22 -5.60
N GLY A 204 18.55 1.08 -6.14
CA GLY A 204 19.54 0.21 -5.50
C GLY A 204 19.00 -0.55 -4.29
N ILE A 205 17.71 -0.91 -4.31
CA ILE A 205 17.06 -1.61 -3.18
C ILE A 205 17.39 -3.09 -3.23
N MET A 206 18.20 -3.56 -2.28
CA MET A 206 18.51 -4.97 -2.18
C MET A 206 17.23 -5.84 -2.06
N PRO A 207 17.04 -6.88 -2.90
CA PRO A 207 15.85 -7.74 -2.98
C PRO A 207 15.28 -8.26 -1.65
N GLU A 208 16.12 -8.51 -0.66
CA GLU A 208 15.79 -9.03 0.67
C GLU A 208 15.21 -7.98 1.64
N LYS A 209 15.20 -6.70 1.23
CA LYS A 209 14.68 -5.57 2.01
C LYS A 209 13.21 -5.24 1.72
N ALA A 210 12.45 -6.23 1.25
CA ALA A 210 11.00 -6.14 1.15
C ALA A 210 10.38 -6.81 2.38
N TYR A 211 9.52 -6.13 3.12
CA TYR A 211 8.87 -6.70 4.30
C TYR A 211 7.38 -6.41 4.32
N GLY A 212 6.60 -7.32 4.88
CA GLY A 212 5.20 -7.08 5.16
C GLY A 212 5.03 -6.00 6.24
N HIS A 213 3.92 -5.24 6.19
CA HIS A 213 3.58 -4.24 7.20
C HIS A 213 3.74 -4.74 8.65
N ILE A 214 3.38 -6.00 8.92
CA ILE A 214 3.52 -6.54 10.27
C ILE A 214 4.97 -6.56 10.74
N GLN A 215 5.92 -6.90 9.87
CA GLN A 215 7.32 -7.08 10.26
C GLN A 215 7.89 -5.74 10.71
N TYR A 216 7.55 -4.65 10.02
CA TYR A 216 7.87 -3.30 10.50
C TYR A 216 7.25 -2.96 11.86
N SER A 217 6.06 -3.47 12.15
CA SER A 217 5.41 -3.24 13.44
C SER A 217 6.08 -4.06 14.55
N LEU A 218 6.42 -5.32 14.28
CA LEU A 218 7.10 -6.23 15.21
C LEU A 218 8.53 -5.74 15.49
N ARG A 219 9.31 -5.42 14.46
CA ARG A 219 10.67 -4.88 14.60
C ARG A 219 10.69 -3.60 15.40
N ARG A 220 9.72 -2.72 15.20
CA ARG A 220 9.58 -1.51 16.03
C ARG A 220 9.32 -1.85 17.49
N ILE A 221 8.42 -2.79 17.78
CA ILE A 221 8.16 -3.23 19.15
C ILE A 221 9.43 -3.82 19.77
N ASN A 222 10.09 -4.74 19.06
CA ASN A 222 11.31 -5.41 19.52
C ASN A 222 12.45 -4.42 19.78
N HIS A 223 12.62 -3.43 18.90
CA HIS A 223 13.58 -2.36 19.11
C HIS A 223 13.30 -1.55 20.39
N GLU A 224 12.03 -1.24 20.68
CA GLU A 224 11.68 -0.55 21.94
C GLU A 224 11.91 -1.45 23.16
N ILE A 225 11.64 -2.76 23.05
CA ILE A 225 11.90 -3.75 24.10
C ILE A 225 13.40 -3.77 24.42
N GLU A 226 14.24 -3.99 23.41
CA GLU A 226 15.69 -4.07 23.55
C GLU A 226 16.28 -2.79 24.14
N ARG A 227 15.89 -1.63 23.60
CA ARG A 227 16.40 -0.32 24.05
C ARG A 227 15.99 0.01 25.49
N SER A 228 14.85 -0.51 25.96
CA SER A 228 14.32 -0.19 27.29
C SER A 228 14.93 -1.01 28.42
N GLY A 229 15.55 -2.16 28.14
CA GLY A 229 16.16 -3.02 29.16
C GLY A 229 15.18 -3.67 30.14
N ILE A 230 13.87 -3.69 29.84
CA ILE A 230 12.79 -4.13 30.74
C ILE A 230 12.70 -5.65 30.95
N GLY A 231 13.62 -6.43 30.37
CA GLY A 231 13.62 -7.91 30.46
C GLY A 231 12.33 -8.55 29.98
N LEU A 232 11.69 -7.96 28.96
CA LEU A 232 10.61 -8.57 28.18
C LEU A 232 11.26 -9.28 26.99
N GLU A 233 10.75 -10.47 26.63
CA GLU A 233 11.24 -11.17 25.45
C GLU A 233 10.73 -10.47 24.17
N PRO A 234 11.58 -10.33 23.13
CA PRO A 234 11.14 -9.86 21.83
C PRO A 234 10.04 -10.74 21.24
N LEU A 235 9.11 -10.14 20.51
CA LEU A 235 8.06 -10.85 19.78
C LEU A 235 8.70 -11.59 18.59
N CYS A 236 8.47 -12.90 18.49
CA CYS A 236 9.00 -13.74 17.41
C CYS A 236 8.32 -13.43 16.08
N GLU A 237 9.08 -12.95 15.08
CA GLU A 237 8.55 -12.66 13.74
C GLU A 237 7.98 -13.93 13.11
N GLU A 238 8.65 -15.08 13.25
CA GLU A 238 8.25 -16.36 12.69
C GLU A 238 6.91 -16.86 13.26
N GLU A 239 6.65 -16.66 14.56
CA GLU A 239 5.39 -17.04 15.21
C GLU A 239 4.23 -16.27 14.55
N PHE A 240 4.37 -14.96 14.38
CA PHE A 240 3.37 -14.13 13.71
C PHE A 240 3.26 -14.42 12.21
N LEU A 241 4.38 -14.61 11.52
CA LEU A 241 4.42 -14.92 10.08
C LEU A 241 3.84 -16.29 9.76
N SER A 242 3.83 -17.23 10.70
CA SER A 242 3.25 -18.57 10.54
C SER A 242 1.71 -18.62 10.57
N VAL A 243 1.08 -17.56 11.09
CA VAL A 243 -0.35 -17.53 11.39
C VAL A 243 -1.20 -17.49 10.13
N LYS A 244 -2.01 -18.53 9.90
CA LYS A 244 -2.87 -18.65 8.69
C LYS A 244 -4.25 -18.00 8.78
N LYS A 245 -4.70 -17.69 9.99
CA LYS A 245 -6.07 -17.22 10.24
C LYS A 245 -6.05 -16.01 11.17
N VAL A 246 -6.91 -15.04 10.89
CA VAL A 246 -7.09 -13.82 11.71
C VAL A 246 -7.42 -14.13 13.18
N HIS A 247 -8.16 -15.22 13.44
CA HIS A 247 -8.45 -15.66 14.80
C HIS A 247 -7.17 -16.00 15.57
N ASP A 248 -6.28 -16.78 14.96
CA ASP A 248 -5.05 -17.23 15.58
C ASP A 248 -4.08 -16.06 15.79
N PHE A 249 -4.11 -15.07 14.89
CA PHE A 249 -3.39 -13.79 15.06
C PHE A 249 -3.88 -13.06 16.31
N SER A 250 -5.19 -12.98 16.47
CA SER A 250 -5.83 -12.29 17.60
C SER A 250 -5.49 -12.98 18.92
N TYR A 251 -5.39 -14.31 18.92
CA TYR A 251 -4.93 -15.07 20.08
C TYR A 251 -3.45 -14.75 20.40
N LEU A 252 -2.56 -14.81 19.41
CA LEU A 252 -1.13 -14.51 19.59
C LEU A 252 -0.91 -13.09 20.13
N LYS A 253 -1.59 -12.11 19.54
CA LYS A 253 -1.57 -10.71 20.00
C LYS A 253 -2.02 -10.58 21.45
N LYS A 254 -3.10 -11.27 21.84
CA LYS A 254 -3.59 -11.26 23.23
C LYS A 254 -2.60 -11.90 24.20
N LYS A 255 -1.95 -13.00 23.80
CA LYS A 255 -0.91 -13.68 24.60
C LYS A 255 0.25 -12.73 24.93
N HIS A 256 0.83 -12.06 23.92
CA HIS A 256 1.91 -11.10 24.15
C HIS A 256 1.46 -9.85 24.91
N LEU A 257 0.25 -9.35 24.66
CA LEU A 257 -0.30 -8.23 25.43
C LEU A 257 -0.43 -8.55 26.92
N ALA A 258 -0.93 -9.75 27.26
CA ALA A 258 -1.05 -10.18 28.65
C ALA A 258 0.32 -10.26 29.35
N GLU A 259 1.36 -10.67 28.62
CA GLU A 259 2.73 -10.69 29.15
C GLU A 259 3.28 -9.29 29.40
N ILE A 260 3.08 -8.36 28.46
CA ILE A 260 3.44 -6.94 28.61
C ILE A 260 2.73 -6.34 29.83
N GLU A 261 1.42 -6.59 29.98
CA GLU A 261 0.61 -6.10 31.11
C GLU A 261 1.06 -6.71 32.43
N ARG A 262 1.41 -8.00 32.46
CA ARG A 262 1.99 -8.64 33.64
C ARG A 262 3.31 -7.97 34.06
N LYS A 263 4.19 -7.64 33.11
CA LYS A 263 5.44 -6.93 33.39
C LYS A 263 5.20 -5.49 33.86
N GLN A 264 4.21 -4.80 33.29
CA GLN A 264 3.79 -3.47 33.75
C GLN A 264 3.30 -3.47 35.20
N ASN A 265 2.66 -4.54 35.66
CA ASN A 265 2.20 -4.66 37.04
C ASN A 265 3.32 -5.01 38.04
N LEU A 266 4.42 -5.61 37.56
CA LEU A 266 5.55 -6.05 38.39
C LEU A 266 6.68 -5.00 38.48
N SER A 267 6.73 -4.06 37.54
CA SER A 267 7.78 -3.04 37.45
C SER A 267 7.18 -1.64 37.60
N CYS A 268 7.92 -0.72 38.22
CA CYS A 268 7.55 0.69 38.30
C CYS A 268 7.30 1.19 36.87
N HIS A 269 6.13 1.78 36.61
CA HIS A 269 5.69 2.20 35.28
C HIS A 269 6.77 2.98 34.51
N SER A 270 7.49 2.29 33.62
CA SER A 270 8.41 2.94 32.70
C SER A 270 7.63 3.46 31.50
N GLU A 271 7.92 4.68 31.07
CA GLU A 271 7.36 5.28 29.85
C GLU A 271 7.53 4.34 28.64
N SER A 272 8.64 3.60 28.60
CA SER A 272 8.93 2.57 27.61
C SER A 272 7.90 1.43 27.58
N LEU A 273 7.48 0.92 28.74
CA LEU A 273 6.45 -0.13 28.82
C LEU A 273 5.10 0.37 28.32
N GLY A 274 4.74 1.63 28.61
CA GLY A 274 3.52 2.25 28.09
C GLY A 274 3.54 2.34 26.57
N LYS A 275 4.67 2.75 25.99
CA LYS A 275 4.88 2.80 24.54
C LYS A 275 4.81 1.42 23.88
N ILE A 276 5.48 0.42 24.47
CA ILE A 276 5.46 -0.97 23.98
C ILE A 276 4.04 -1.53 23.99
N HIS A 277 3.30 -1.32 25.09
CA HIS A 277 1.90 -1.73 25.19
C HIS A 277 1.03 -1.04 24.14
N HIS A 278 1.19 0.27 23.94
CA HIS A 278 0.45 1.00 22.91
C HIS A 278 0.73 0.44 21.50
N LEU A 279 1.99 0.16 21.17
CA LEU A 279 2.38 -0.41 19.88
C LEU A 279 1.80 -1.83 19.72
N ALA A 280 1.97 -2.70 20.72
CA ALA A 280 1.45 -4.07 20.71
C ALA A 280 -0.09 -4.10 20.61
N LYS A 281 -0.78 -3.18 21.30
CA LYS A 281 -2.25 -3.05 21.26
C LYS A 281 -2.75 -2.66 19.87
N ASN A 282 -1.97 -1.90 19.13
CA ASN A 282 -2.29 -1.46 17.79
C ASN A 282 -1.74 -2.36 16.68
N LEU A 283 -1.11 -3.50 17.01
CA LEU A 283 -0.74 -4.51 16.01
C LEU A 283 -1.97 -4.92 15.20
N ARG A 284 -1.84 -4.84 13.89
CA ARG A 284 -2.89 -5.26 12.94
C ARG A 284 -2.41 -6.49 12.19
N ALA A 285 -3.31 -7.44 12.01
CA ALA A 285 -3.13 -8.46 10.99
C ALA A 285 -3.17 -7.73 9.64
N CYS A 286 -2.01 -7.43 9.07
CA CYS A 286 -1.91 -7.11 7.66
C CYS A 286 -1.57 -8.41 6.94
N PRO A 287 -2.38 -8.91 6.01
CA PRO A 287 -2.15 -10.09 5.17
C PRO A 287 -0.81 -10.14 4.46
N GLY A 288 -0.03 -9.05 4.43
CA GLY A 288 1.39 -9.12 4.11
C GLY A 288 2.10 -10.24 4.87
N VAL A 289 1.70 -10.55 6.11
CA VAL A 289 2.11 -11.73 6.89
C VAL A 289 1.95 -13.03 6.10
N MET A 290 0.78 -13.20 5.46
CA MET A 290 0.32 -14.39 4.77
C MET A 290 0.84 -14.49 3.34
N PHE A 291 1.12 -13.35 2.72
CA PHE A 291 1.61 -13.25 1.35
C PHE A 291 3.12 -13.43 1.28
N TYR A 292 3.84 -12.98 2.29
CA TYR A 292 5.30 -13.02 2.29
C TYR A 292 5.85 -14.46 2.29
N GLN A 293 5.14 -15.42 2.92
CA GLN A 293 5.47 -16.85 2.81
C GLN A 293 5.52 -17.37 1.37
N HIS A 294 4.75 -16.76 0.45
CA HIS A 294 4.71 -17.14 -0.96
C HIS A 294 5.74 -16.38 -1.80
N LEU A 295 6.12 -15.16 -1.39
CA LEU A 295 7.08 -14.32 -2.11
C LEU A 295 8.54 -14.75 -1.91
N GLU A 296 8.89 -15.34 -0.77
CA GLU A 296 10.25 -15.86 -0.50
C GLU A 296 10.51 -17.26 -1.08
N ARG A 297 9.50 -17.93 -1.64
CA ARG A 297 9.59 -19.31 -2.16
C ARG A 297 9.60 -19.39 -3.70
N SER A 298 9.59 -18.25 -4.39
CA SER A 298 9.52 -18.14 -5.85
C SER A 298 10.79 -17.53 -6.43
#